data_AF-A0A1G2XD69-F1
#
_entry.id   AF-A0A1G2XD69-F1
#
_cell.length_a   1.000
_cell.length_b   1.000
_cell.length_c   1.000
_cell.angle_alpha   90.00
_cell.angle_beta   90.00
_cell.angle_gamma   90.00
#
_symmetry.space_group_name_H-M   'P 1'
#
loop_
_entity.id
_entity.type
_entity.pdbx_description
1 polymer ?
#
loop_
_entity_poly.entity_id
_entity_poly.type
_entity_poly.pdbx_seq_one_letter_code
_entity_poly.pdbx_strand_id
1 'polypeptide(L)'
;MNGITLEDVWLKSDILRSAFEEYRECLKEVQGNFAYLFECSAGRDGQFEVKLGEFPDDQMQLRRNLFSTLFQSVYHILEIEPARRILYGQINHLFRIWVTSADNLLDKEDKVVLPIELPGRSHVMHQVVAVMAADRVLAKILHEAVSDRRISDIFFSGRTK
;
A
#
# COMPACT_ATOMS: atom_id res chain seq x y z
N MET A 1 -0.94 -21.73 31.00
CA MET A 1 -0.59 -20.30 31.12
C MET A 1 -1.18 -19.61 29.90
N ASN A 2 -2.23 -18.80 30.05
CA ASN A 2 -2.71 -17.98 28.94
C ASN A 2 -1.65 -16.91 28.69
N GLY A 3 -0.89 -17.08 27.61
CA GLY A 3 0.12 -16.11 27.20
C GLY A 3 -0.55 -14.81 26.78
N ILE A 4 0.01 -13.69 27.22
CA ILE A 4 -0.39 -12.36 26.73
C ILE A 4 -0.17 -12.36 25.21
N THR A 5 -1.22 -12.12 24.43
CA THR A 5 -1.13 -12.06 22.97
C THR A 5 -0.57 -10.71 22.51
N LEU A 6 -0.08 -10.63 21.28
CA LEU A 6 0.32 -9.37 20.66
C LEU A 6 -0.84 -8.36 20.67
N GLU A 7 -2.04 -8.84 20.38
CA GLU A 7 -3.28 -8.06 20.39
C GLU A 7 -3.58 -7.50 21.78
N ASP A 8 -3.37 -8.29 22.84
CA ASP A 8 -3.57 -7.87 24.23
C ASP A 8 -2.63 -6.72 24.66
N VAL A 9 -1.43 -6.65 24.11
CA VAL A 9 -0.48 -5.57 24.39
C VAL A 9 -0.79 -4.34 23.54
N TRP A 10 -1.03 -4.57 22.25
CA TRP A 10 -1.09 -3.50 21.25
C TRP A 10 -2.41 -2.75 21.30
N LEU A 11 -3.53 -3.48 21.41
CA LEU A 11 -4.85 -2.88 21.40
C LEU A 11 -5.19 -2.19 22.71
N LYS A 12 -4.41 -2.37 23.78
CA LYS A 12 -4.60 -1.61 25.04
C LYS A 12 -4.21 -0.14 24.94
N SER A 13 -3.36 0.23 23.97
CA SER A 13 -3.01 1.63 23.72
C SER A 13 -3.99 2.23 22.73
N ASP A 14 -4.66 3.33 23.11
CA ASP A 14 -5.61 4.03 22.24
C ASP A 14 -4.95 4.55 20.96
N ILE A 15 -3.69 5.02 21.07
CA ILE A 15 -2.91 5.50 19.93
C ILE A 15 -2.63 4.34 18.96
N LEU A 16 -2.15 3.21 19.47
CA LEU A 16 -1.78 2.07 18.62
C LEU A 16 -3.01 1.40 17.99
N ARG A 17 -4.13 1.36 18.72
CA ARG A 17 -5.42 0.91 18.20
C ARG A 17 -5.91 1.82 17.08
N SER A 18 -5.95 3.12 17.32
CA SER A 18 -6.37 4.12 16.31
C SER A 18 -5.48 4.07 15.08
N ALA A 19 -4.17 3.99 15.27
CA ALA A 19 -3.20 3.86 14.18
C ALA A 19 -3.40 2.59 13.35
N PHE A 20 -3.75 1.47 14.00
CA PHE A 20 -4.01 0.22 13.29
C PHE A 20 -5.29 0.29 12.47
N GLU A 21 -6.38 0.81 13.06
CA GLU A 21 -7.65 1.03 12.38
C GLU A 21 -7.48 1.97 11.19
N GLU A 22 -6.78 3.09 11.37
CA GLU A 22 -6.49 4.06 10.32
C GLU A 22 -5.64 3.43 9.18
N TYR A 23 -4.65 2.61 9.53
CA TYR A 23 -3.86 1.90 8.54
C TYR A 23 -4.67 0.83 7.78
N ARG A 24 -5.65 0.18 8.42
CA ARG A 24 -6.57 -0.74 7.71
C ARG A 24 -7.42 -0.01 6.68
N GLU A 25 -7.87 1.21 6.98
CA GLU A 25 -8.57 2.04 5.99
C GLU A 25 -7.64 2.43 4.84
N CYS A 26 -6.38 2.79 5.13
CA CYS A 26 -5.36 3.02 4.09
C CYS A 26 -5.21 1.82 3.16
N LEU A 27 -5.15 0.60 3.71
CA LEU A 27 -5.06 -0.64 2.93
C LEU A 27 -6.28 -0.81 2.02
N LYS A 28 -7.49 -0.63 2.54
CA LYS A 28 -8.73 -0.76 1.75
C LYS A 28 -8.75 0.22 0.59
N GLU A 29 -8.39 1.49 0.84
CA GLU A 29 -8.36 2.50 -0.22
C GLU A 29 -7.32 2.17 -1.30
N VAL A 30 -6.13 1.70 -0.92
CA VAL A 30 -5.11 1.28 -1.89
C VAL A 30 -5.58 0.05 -2.68
N GLN A 31 -6.20 -0.94 -2.02
CA GLN A 31 -6.78 -2.11 -2.69
C GLN A 31 -7.87 -1.70 -3.68
N GLY A 32 -8.72 -0.74 -3.34
CA GLY A 32 -9.74 -0.18 -4.25
C GLY A 32 -9.12 0.51 -5.47
N ASN A 33 -8.02 1.26 -5.28
CA ASN A 33 -7.29 1.86 -6.40
C ASN A 33 -6.66 0.80 -7.32
N PHE A 34 -6.15 -0.30 -6.76
CA PHE A 34 -5.68 -1.41 -7.57
C PHE A 34 -6.84 -2.07 -8.33
N ALA A 35 -7.95 -2.39 -7.67
CA ALA A 35 -9.12 -2.97 -8.34
C ALA A 35 -9.55 -2.14 -9.55
N TYR A 36 -9.69 -0.82 -9.38
CA TYR A 36 -10.00 0.10 -10.47
C TYR A 36 -8.95 0.09 -11.60
N LEU A 37 -7.66 0.08 -11.27
CA LEU A 37 -6.58 0.06 -12.25
C LEU A 37 -6.62 -1.21 -13.13
N PHE A 38 -6.86 -2.38 -12.52
CA PHE A 38 -6.88 -3.66 -13.22
C PHE A 38 -8.20 -3.88 -13.97
N GLU A 39 -9.34 -3.39 -13.47
CA GLU A 39 -10.61 -3.36 -14.22
C GLU A 39 -10.48 -2.60 -15.54
N CYS A 40 -9.82 -1.42 -15.54
CA CYS A 40 -9.58 -0.64 -16.76
C CYS A 40 -8.72 -1.37 -17.80
N SER A 41 -8.05 -2.46 -17.44
CA SER A 41 -7.22 -3.26 -18.32
C SER A 41 -7.93 -4.50 -18.89
N ALA A 42 -9.13 -4.82 -18.42
CA ALA A 42 -9.91 -5.98 -18.82
C ALA A 42 -10.38 -5.89 -20.28
N GLY A 43 -10.34 -7.01 -21.01
CA GLY A 43 -10.83 -7.11 -22.40
C GLY A 43 -9.77 -7.05 -23.50
N ARG A 44 -8.47 -7.14 -23.17
CA ARG A 44 -7.40 -7.40 -24.16
C ARG A 44 -7.30 -8.89 -24.46
N ASP A 45 -6.79 -9.24 -25.63
CA ASP A 45 -6.57 -10.65 -26.05
C ASP A 45 -6.01 -11.49 -24.90
N GLY A 46 -6.67 -12.62 -24.60
CA GLY A 46 -6.44 -13.42 -23.38
C GLY A 46 -5.01 -13.96 -23.18
N GLN A 47 -4.12 -13.77 -24.16
CA GLN A 47 -2.70 -14.09 -24.04
C GLN A 47 -1.89 -13.07 -23.23
N PHE A 48 -2.42 -11.85 -23.03
CA PHE A 48 -1.75 -10.77 -22.27
C PHE A 48 -2.62 -10.20 -21.15
N GLU A 49 -3.70 -10.90 -20.80
CA GLU A 49 -4.63 -10.44 -19.78
C GLU A 49 -3.95 -10.45 -18.40
N VAL A 50 -4.04 -9.34 -17.67
CA VAL A 50 -3.50 -9.22 -16.32
C VAL A 50 -4.65 -8.94 -15.38
N LYS A 51 -4.82 -9.76 -14.34
CA LYS A 51 -5.90 -9.59 -13.36
C LYS A 51 -5.35 -9.34 -11.98
N LEU A 52 -6.17 -8.70 -11.16
CA LEU A 52 -5.99 -8.69 -9.73
C LEU A 52 -6.78 -9.88 -9.16
N GLY A 53 -6.06 -10.84 -8.58
CA GLY A 53 -6.61 -11.92 -7.80
C GLY A 53 -7.05 -11.47 -6.42
N GLU A 54 -7.47 -12.43 -5.60
CA GLU A 54 -7.97 -12.14 -4.26
C GLU A 54 -6.85 -11.76 -3.29
N PHE A 55 -7.09 -10.73 -2.49
CA PHE A 55 -6.19 -10.36 -1.40
C PHE A 55 -6.26 -11.40 -0.28
N PRO A 56 -5.11 -11.90 0.22
CA PRO A 56 -5.10 -12.85 1.33
C PRO A 56 -5.80 -12.32 2.58
N ASP A 57 -6.56 -13.18 3.27
CA ASP A 57 -7.31 -12.84 4.49
C ASP A 57 -6.43 -12.24 5.60
N ASP A 58 -5.14 -12.61 5.63
CA ASP A 58 -4.19 -12.15 6.63
C ASP A 58 -3.61 -10.75 6.35
N GLN A 59 -3.86 -10.16 5.18
CA GLN A 59 -3.33 -8.84 4.82
C GLN A 59 -3.80 -7.72 5.74
N MET A 60 -4.95 -7.88 6.38
CA MET A 60 -5.53 -6.92 7.31
C MET A 60 -5.19 -7.21 8.77
N GLN A 61 -4.42 -8.27 9.06
CA GLN A 61 -4.08 -8.64 10.43
C GLN A 61 -2.99 -7.74 11.01
N LEU A 62 -3.07 -7.49 12.31
CA LEU A 62 -2.09 -6.69 13.05
C LEU A 62 -0.68 -7.27 12.93
N ARG A 63 -0.54 -8.60 13.08
CA ARG A 63 0.74 -9.29 13.00
C ARG A 63 1.51 -8.98 11.71
N ARG A 64 0.82 -8.90 10.57
CA ARG A 64 1.41 -8.62 9.26
C ARG A 64 1.71 -7.14 9.04
N ASN A 65 1.11 -6.26 9.83
CA ASN A 65 1.19 -4.81 9.67
C ASN A 65 1.71 -4.10 10.92
N LEU A 66 2.45 -4.80 11.77
CA LEU A 66 2.97 -4.27 13.02
C LEU A 66 3.80 -2.99 12.80
N PHE A 67 4.75 -3.05 11.88
CA PHE A 67 5.61 -1.90 11.56
C PHE A 67 4.83 -0.77 10.90
N SER A 68 3.92 -1.06 9.99
CA SER A 68 3.07 -0.03 9.39
C SER A 68 2.23 0.69 10.44
N THR A 69 1.72 -0.06 11.42
CA THR A 69 0.99 0.50 12.56
C THR A 69 1.88 1.37 13.44
N LEU A 70 3.15 0.97 13.65
CA LEU A 70 4.13 1.82 14.36
C LEU A 70 4.42 3.12 13.60
N PHE A 71 4.59 3.05 12.27
CA PHE A 71 4.78 4.27 11.47
C PHE A 71 3.54 5.17 11.55
N GLN A 72 2.35 4.59 11.46
CA GLN A 72 1.11 5.33 11.56
C GLN A 72 0.94 5.98 12.94
N SER A 73 1.32 5.29 14.03
CA SER A 73 1.21 5.83 15.39
C SER A 73 2.12 7.03 15.63
N VAL A 74 3.28 7.10 14.96
CA VAL A 74 4.14 8.29 15.01
C VAL A 74 3.39 9.51 14.45
N TYR A 75 2.60 9.36 13.38
CA TYR A 75 1.80 10.49 12.87
C TYR A 75 0.70 10.94 13.85
N HIS A 76 0.13 10.03 14.64
CA HIS A 76 -0.78 10.39 15.72
C HIS A 76 -0.06 11.18 16.83
N ILE A 77 1.13 10.71 17.25
CA ILE A 77 1.92 11.36 18.30
C ILE A 77 2.38 12.76 17.88
N LEU A 78 2.69 12.94 16.59
CA LEU A 78 3.09 14.23 16.00
C LEU A 78 1.89 15.13 15.68
N GLU A 79 0.67 14.71 16.02
CA GLU A 79 -0.58 15.47 15.78
C GLU A 79 -0.76 15.88 14.31
N ILE A 80 -0.30 15.04 13.38
CA ILE A 80 -0.51 15.26 11.95
C ILE A 80 -2.00 15.21 11.67
N GLU A 81 -2.49 16.13 10.84
CA GLU A 81 -3.90 16.21 10.46
C GLU A 81 -4.40 14.89 9.86
N PRO A 82 -5.61 14.40 10.23
CA PRO A 82 -6.10 13.07 9.83
C PRO A 82 -6.04 12.75 8.33
N ALA A 83 -6.45 13.68 7.45
CA ALA A 83 -6.44 13.43 6.01
C ALA A 83 -5.01 13.25 5.46
N ARG A 84 -4.01 13.93 6.05
CA ARG A 84 -2.59 13.70 5.73
C ARG A 84 -2.08 12.37 6.28
N ARG A 85 -2.53 11.93 7.45
CA ARG A 85 -2.12 10.63 8.00
C ARG A 85 -2.60 9.48 7.13
N ILE A 86 -3.83 9.53 6.63
CA ILE A 86 -4.33 8.56 5.64
C ILE A 86 -3.44 8.54 4.41
N LEU A 87 -3.18 9.71 3.82
CA LEU A 87 -2.31 9.83 2.65
C LEU A 87 -0.91 9.21 2.90
N TYR A 88 -0.28 9.52 4.04
CA TYR A 88 1.04 8.98 4.36
C TYR A 88 1.01 7.47 4.59
N GLY A 89 -0.05 6.95 5.21
CA GLY A 89 -0.26 5.50 5.35
C GLY A 89 -0.34 4.80 4.00
N GLN A 90 -1.08 5.37 3.04
CA GLN A 90 -1.17 4.87 1.67
C GLN A 90 0.18 4.90 0.95
N ILE A 91 0.90 6.03 1.01
CA ILE A 91 2.23 6.18 0.40
C ILE A 91 3.21 5.15 0.98
N ASN A 92 3.25 5.01 2.31
CA ASN A 92 4.12 4.04 2.97
C ASN A 92 3.80 2.60 2.55
N HIS A 93 2.52 2.27 2.36
CA HIS A 93 2.14 0.96 1.86
C HIS A 93 2.60 0.73 0.41
N LEU A 94 2.46 1.72 -0.46
CA LEU A 94 2.95 1.64 -1.85
C LEU A 94 4.47 1.53 -1.92
N PHE A 95 5.20 2.24 -1.06
CA PHE A 95 6.65 2.06 -0.92
C PHE A 95 7.02 0.67 -0.42
N ARG A 96 6.24 0.09 0.50
CA ARG A 96 6.44 -1.30 0.93
C ARG A 96 6.30 -2.26 -0.26
N ILE A 97 5.35 -2.03 -1.17
CA ILE A 97 5.22 -2.82 -2.40
C ILE A 97 6.46 -2.67 -3.27
N TRP A 98 6.91 -1.43 -3.55
CA TRP A 98 8.13 -1.18 -4.33
C TRP A 98 9.35 -1.89 -3.77
N VAL A 99 9.64 -1.69 -2.48
CA VAL A 99 10.84 -2.25 -1.85
C VAL A 99 10.77 -3.77 -1.83
N THR A 100 9.62 -4.36 -1.51
CA THR A 100 9.49 -5.83 -1.45
C THR A 100 9.56 -6.45 -2.85
N SER A 101 8.98 -5.82 -3.87
CA SER A 101 9.07 -6.31 -5.25
C SER A 101 10.48 -6.14 -5.84
N ALA A 102 11.19 -5.07 -5.50
CA ALA A 102 12.59 -4.90 -5.86
C ALA A 102 13.48 -5.95 -5.19
N ASP A 103 13.28 -6.20 -3.90
CA ASP A 103 13.93 -7.27 -3.13
C ASP A 103 13.73 -8.64 -3.81
N ASN A 104 12.47 -8.98 -4.13
CA ASN A 104 12.14 -10.20 -4.86
C ASN A 104 12.87 -10.34 -6.20
N LEU A 105 13.02 -9.24 -6.96
CA LEU A 105 13.73 -9.24 -8.23
C LEU A 105 15.23 -9.46 -8.08
N LEU A 106 15.84 -8.85 -7.06
CA LEU A 106 17.28 -8.93 -6.81
C LEU A 106 17.68 -10.29 -6.19
N ASP A 107 16.84 -10.81 -5.30
CA ASP A 107 17.13 -12.01 -4.52
C ASP A 107 16.55 -13.30 -5.11
N LYS A 108 15.86 -13.20 -6.26
CA LYS A 108 15.14 -14.30 -6.92
C LYS A 108 14.12 -14.97 -5.99
N GLU A 109 13.45 -14.16 -5.18
CA GLU A 109 12.34 -14.60 -4.35
C GLU A 109 10.99 -14.35 -5.05
N ASP A 110 9.93 -14.95 -4.51
CA ASP A 110 8.58 -14.81 -5.03
C ASP A 110 7.56 -14.56 -3.91
N LYS A 111 7.90 -13.65 -2.98
CA LYS A 111 6.94 -13.21 -1.97
C LYS A 111 5.78 -12.54 -2.68
N VAL A 112 4.54 -12.95 -2.38
CA VAL A 112 3.34 -12.31 -2.94
C VAL A 112 3.19 -10.91 -2.35
N VAL A 113 3.47 -9.89 -3.15
CA VAL A 113 3.37 -8.47 -2.77
C VAL A 113 2.02 -7.89 -3.17
N LEU A 114 1.59 -8.19 -4.40
CA LEU A 114 0.27 -7.90 -4.93
C LEU A 114 -0.25 -9.21 -5.57
N PRO A 115 -1.52 -9.62 -5.36
CA PRO A 115 -2.06 -10.85 -5.92
C PRO A 115 -2.35 -10.64 -7.42
N ILE A 116 -1.31 -10.57 -8.24
CA ILE A 116 -1.45 -10.39 -9.69
C ILE A 116 -1.54 -11.77 -10.33
N GLU A 117 -2.49 -11.93 -11.24
CA GLU A 117 -2.60 -13.10 -12.10
C GLU A 117 -2.12 -12.72 -13.52
N LEU A 118 -1.10 -13.44 -13.99
CA LEU A 118 -0.52 -13.28 -15.32
C LEU A 118 -0.52 -14.63 -16.05
N PRO A 119 -0.75 -14.66 -17.37
CA PRO A 119 -0.60 -15.87 -18.16
C PRO A 119 0.87 -16.32 -18.17
N GLY A 120 1.09 -17.62 -17.95
CA GLY A 120 2.42 -18.21 -17.87
C GLY A 120 2.98 -18.26 -16.44
N ARG A 121 4.31 -18.41 -16.32
CA ARG A 121 5.01 -18.55 -15.03
C ARG A 121 6.27 -17.68 -14.99
N SER A 122 6.09 -16.36 -15.02
CA SER A 122 7.20 -15.40 -14.95
C SER A 122 7.23 -14.65 -13.63
N HIS A 123 8.07 -15.07 -12.68
CA HIS A 123 8.25 -14.36 -11.41
C HIS A 123 8.68 -12.90 -11.67
N VAL A 124 9.56 -12.68 -12.65
CA VAL A 124 10.10 -11.35 -12.97
C VAL A 124 8.96 -10.43 -13.40
N MET A 125 8.08 -10.90 -14.29
CA MET A 125 6.97 -10.08 -14.77
C MET A 125 5.96 -9.76 -13.66
N HIS A 126 5.69 -10.70 -12.75
CA HIS A 126 4.85 -10.43 -11.58
C HIS A 126 5.38 -9.25 -10.77
N GLN A 127 6.68 -9.23 -10.45
CA GLN A 127 7.26 -8.15 -9.65
C GLN A 127 7.34 -6.83 -10.43
N VAL A 128 7.63 -6.87 -11.74
CA VAL A 128 7.63 -5.67 -12.60
C VAL A 128 6.23 -5.04 -12.64
N VAL A 129 5.18 -5.84 -12.84
CA VAL A 129 3.80 -5.34 -12.85
C VAL A 129 3.40 -4.80 -11.48
N ALA A 130 3.82 -5.44 -10.37
CA ALA A 130 3.56 -4.93 -9.03
C ALA A 130 4.18 -3.54 -8.80
N VAL A 131 5.42 -3.34 -9.22
CA VAL A 131 6.11 -2.03 -9.13
C VAL A 131 5.39 -0.98 -9.98
N MET A 132 5.06 -1.30 -11.23
CA MET A 132 4.35 -0.38 -12.14
C MET A 132 2.94 -0.03 -11.65
N ALA A 133 2.21 -1.02 -11.12
CA ALA A 133 0.88 -0.80 -10.56
C ALA A 133 0.97 0.13 -9.34
N ALA A 134 1.90 -0.13 -8.42
CA ALA A 134 2.11 0.70 -7.24
C ALA A 134 2.52 2.13 -7.62
N ASP A 135 3.39 2.30 -8.62
CA ASP A 135 3.78 3.62 -9.14
C ASP A 135 2.57 4.37 -9.73
N ARG A 136 1.74 3.69 -10.53
CA ARG A 136 0.56 4.29 -11.12
C ARG A 136 -0.47 4.73 -10.07
N VAL A 137 -0.68 3.92 -9.04
CA VAL A 137 -1.55 4.26 -7.90
C VAL A 137 -0.95 5.40 -7.09
N LEU A 138 0.36 5.39 -6.84
CA LEU A 138 1.06 6.48 -6.15
C LEU A 138 0.88 7.82 -6.86
N ALA A 139 1.10 7.84 -8.18
CA ALA A 139 0.92 9.03 -8.99
C ALA A 139 -0.53 9.56 -8.92
N LYS A 140 -1.53 8.66 -8.92
CA LYS A 140 -2.94 9.03 -8.76
C LYS A 140 -3.20 9.67 -7.40
N ILE A 141 -2.82 9.01 -6.30
CA ILE A 141 -3.11 9.52 -4.95
C ILE A 141 -2.38 10.85 -4.67
N LEU A 142 -1.17 11.03 -5.19
CA LEU A 142 -0.43 12.29 -5.06
C LEU A 142 -1.09 13.41 -5.86
N HIS A 143 -1.55 13.12 -7.08
CA HIS A 143 -2.29 14.07 -7.89
C HIS A 143 -3.58 14.53 -7.19
N GLU A 144 -4.35 13.57 -6.65
CA GLU A 144 -5.56 13.85 -5.86
C GLU A 144 -5.23 14.68 -4.62
N ALA A 145 -4.17 14.32 -3.87
CA ALA A 145 -3.77 15.06 -2.68
C ALA A 145 -3.36 16.51 -2.95
N VAL A 146 -2.74 16.80 -4.10
CA VAL A 146 -2.45 18.17 -4.54
C VAL A 146 -3.74 18.90 -4.94
N SER A 147 -4.61 18.24 -5.72
CA SER A 147 -5.90 18.80 -6.14
C SER A 147 -6.77 19.18 -4.94
N ASP A 148 -6.81 18.32 -3.92
CA ASP A 148 -7.55 18.51 -2.67
C ASP A 148 -6.84 19.47 -1.69
N ARG A 149 -5.65 19.98 -2.04
CA ARG A 149 -4.79 20.81 -1.17
C ARG A 149 -4.41 20.15 0.16
N ARG A 150 -4.41 18.82 0.22
CA ARG A 150 -3.88 18.06 1.37
C ARG A 150 -2.36 18.24 1.48
N ILE A 151 -1.69 18.32 0.33
CA ILE A 151 -0.28 18.68 0.19
C ILE A 151 -0.13 19.84 -0.80
N SER A 152 0.95 20.60 -0.69
CA SER A 152 1.23 21.72 -1.58
C SER A 152 1.92 21.27 -2.88
N ASP A 153 1.77 22.04 -3.95
CA ASP A 153 2.45 21.85 -5.23
C ASP A 153 3.90 22.38 -5.25
N ILE A 154 4.40 22.86 -4.10
CA ILE A 154 5.61 23.70 -3.98
C ILE A 154 6.87 22.99 -4.50
N PHE A 155 6.86 21.65 -4.60
CA PHE A 155 7.97 20.91 -5.21
C PHE A 155 8.07 21.03 -6.74
N PHE A 156 7.02 21.46 -7.44
CA PHE A 156 7.01 21.64 -8.90
C PHE A 156 7.06 23.10 -9.37
N SER A 157 6.80 24.07 -8.50
CA SER A 157 6.84 25.51 -8.84
C SER A 157 8.22 26.17 -8.72
N GLY A 158 9.25 25.42 -8.31
CA GLY A 158 10.61 25.95 -8.03
C GLY A 158 11.65 25.86 -9.15
N ARG A 159 11.32 25.37 -10.36
CA ARG A 159 12.25 25.31 -11.50
C ARG A 159 11.77 26.14 -12.69
N THR A 160 11.66 27.44 -12.48
CA THR A 160 11.78 28.45 -13.54
C THR A 160 12.58 29.63 -12.99
N LYS A 161 13.89 29.54 -13.16
CA LYS A 161 14.78 30.70 -13.32
C LYS A 161 15.66 30.42 -14.51
#